data_AF-A0A8X6NXC9-F1
#
_entry.id   AF-A0A8X6NXC9-F1
#
_cell.length_a   1.000
_cell.length_b   1.000
_cell.length_c   1.000
_cell.angle_alpha   90.00
_cell.angle_beta   90.00
_cell.angle_gamma   90.00
#
_symmetry.space_group_name_H-M   'P 1'
#
loop_
_entity.id
_entity.type
_entity.pdbx_description
1 polymer ?
#
loop_
_entity_poly.entity_id
_entity_poly.type
_entity_poly.pdbx_seq_one_letter_code
_entity_poly.pdbx_strand_id
1 'polypeptide(L)'
;MAENLFKKIKRASRNICIHVPAVICRSKDLTYILVICKYLITDRITESIVEETNKYICSVKTNYSRSRDARDTDGAEIEALLGLLYLVGIYFGTRRIVENGLNVKK
;
A
#
# COMPACT_ATOMS: atom_id res chain seq x y z
N MET A 1 -15.49 -19.80 -33.94
CA MET A 1 -14.22 -20.47 -33.57
C MET A 1 -13.40 -19.52 -32.70
N ALA A 2 -13.62 -19.52 -31.39
CA ALA A 2 -12.86 -18.70 -30.45
C ALA A 2 -12.55 -19.53 -29.20
N GLU A 3 -11.61 -20.46 -29.33
CA GLU A 3 -11.07 -21.19 -28.18
C GLU A 3 -9.54 -21.09 -28.22
N ASN A 4 -8.99 -20.22 -27.36
CA ASN A 4 -7.69 -20.38 -26.67
C ASN A 4 -7.21 -19.05 -26.02
N LEU A 5 -7.97 -18.48 -25.08
CA LEU A 5 -7.54 -17.26 -24.37
C LEU A 5 -6.87 -17.49 -23.01
N PHE A 6 -6.69 -18.74 -22.56
CA PHE A 6 -5.99 -19.02 -21.30
C PHE A 6 -5.10 -20.27 -21.38
N LYS A 7 -4.13 -20.27 -22.31
CA LYS A 7 -3.07 -21.29 -22.28
C LYS A 7 -2.15 -21.00 -21.10
N LYS A 8 -2.13 -21.87 -20.08
CA LYS A 8 -1.25 -21.75 -18.91
C LYS A 8 0.21 -21.80 -19.37
N ILE A 9 0.86 -20.65 -19.55
CA ILE A 9 2.28 -20.59 -19.91
C ILE A 9 3.07 -21.01 -18.67
N LYS A 10 3.45 -22.29 -18.59
CA LYS A 10 4.47 -22.71 -17.62
C LYS A 10 5.75 -21.94 -17.97
N ARG A 11 6.25 -21.11 -17.06
CA ARG A 11 7.56 -20.46 -17.22
C ARG A 11 8.60 -21.57 -17.41
N ALA A 12 9.46 -21.41 -18.42
CA ALA A 12 10.56 -22.35 -18.64
C ALA A 12 11.41 -22.48 -17.36
N SER A 13 11.81 -23.70 -17.04
CA SER A 13 12.73 -23.95 -15.93
C SER A 13 14.02 -23.17 -16.16
N ARG A 14 14.52 -22.52 -15.11
CA ARG A 14 15.81 -21.82 -15.13
C ARG A 14 16.72 -22.46 -14.10
N ASN A 15 18.01 -22.54 -14.42
CA ASN A 15 19.00 -23.06 -13.49
C ASN A 15 19.16 -22.08 -12.32
N ILE A 16 18.73 -22.50 -11.13
CA ILE A 16 18.77 -21.67 -9.91
C ILE A 16 20.19 -21.43 -9.39
N CYS A 17 21.17 -22.25 -9.80
CA CYS A 17 22.59 -22.02 -9.50
C CYS A 17 23.18 -20.89 -10.34
N ILE A 18 22.56 -20.56 -11.48
CA ILE A 18 22.98 -19.46 -12.38
C ILE A 18 22.11 -18.21 -12.14
N HIS A 19 20.81 -18.41 -11.99
CA HIS A 19 19.84 -17.35 -11.70
C HIS A 19 19.32 -17.51 -10.28
N VAL A 20 20.12 -17.04 -9.33
CA VAL A 20 19.76 -17.05 -7.91
C VAL A 20 18.52 -16.17 -7.70
N PRO A 21 17.46 -16.67 -7.04
CA PRO A 21 16.31 -15.87 -6.67
C PRO A 21 16.70 -14.93 -5.51
N ALA A 22 17.37 -13.83 -5.85
CA ALA A 22 17.77 -12.80 -4.91
C ALA A 22 17.29 -11.43 -5.38
N VAL A 23 17.30 -10.46 -4.46
CA VAL A 23 17.07 -9.05 -4.79
C VAL A 23 18.10 -8.62 -5.84
N ILE A 24 17.66 -7.92 -6.89
CA ILE A 24 18.47 -7.59 -8.07
C ILE A 24 18.75 -6.07 -8.07
N CYS A 25 19.94 -5.66 -8.51
CA CYS A 25 20.32 -4.25 -8.73
C CYS A 25 20.35 -3.40 -7.44
N ARG A 26 20.02 -2.10 -7.58
CA ARG A 26 20.09 -1.04 -6.55
C ARG A 26 19.33 -1.37 -5.26
N SER A 27 18.36 -2.28 -5.32
CA SER A 27 17.64 -2.70 -4.12
C SER A 27 18.42 -3.65 -3.22
N LYS A 28 19.59 -4.14 -3.65
CA LYS A 28 20.50 -4.93 -2.81
C LYS A 28 21.12 -4.11 -1.67
N ASP A 29 21.38 -2.84 -1.92
CA ASP A 29 22.07 -1.96 -0.97
C ASP A 29 21.11 -1.33 0.05
N LEU A 30 19.79 -1.56 -0.12
CA LEU A 30 18.76 -1.06 0.77
C LEU A 30 18.72 -1.89 2.07
N THR A 31 19.17 -1.29 3.17
CA THR A 31 19.22 -1.93 4.49
C THR A 31 18.15 -1.42 5.44
N TYR A 32 17.82 -0.12 5.36
CA TYR A 32 16.89 0.52 6.27
C TYR A 32 15.44 0.34 5.83
N ILE A 33 14.59 -0.14 6.75
CA ILE A 33 13.18 -0.43 6.48
C ILE A 33 12.43 0.77 5.88
N LEU A 34 12.64 1.98 6.40
CA LEU A 34 11.98 3.19 5.89
C LEU A 34 12.38 3.50 4.45
N VAL A 35 13.65 3.26 4.09
CA VAL A 35 14.15 3.48 2.73
C VAL A 35 13.59 2.40 1.80
N ILE A 36 13.51 1.15 2.25
CA ILE A 36 12.85 0.06 1.51
C ILE A 36 11.37 0.38 1.28
N CYS A 37 10.66 0.86 2.30
CA CYS A 37 9.26 1.26 2.20
C CYS A 37 9.08 2.39 1.18
N LYS A 38 9.91 3.43 1.20
CA LYS A 38 9.88 4.50 0.17
C LYS A 38 10.28 4.02 -1.23
N TYR A 39 11.16 3.02 -1.31
CA TYR A 39 11.51 2.41 -2.59
C TYR A 39 10.34 1.61 -3.20
N LEU A 40 9.54 0.97 -2.35
CA LEU A 40 8.32 0.24 -2.77
C LEU A 40 7.15 1.18 -3.07
N ILE A 41 6.96 2.17 -2.20
CA ILE A 41 5.88 3.17 -2.26
C ILE A 41 6.52 4.50 -2.65
N THR A 42 6.67 4.68 -3.97
CA THR A 42 7.24 5.91 -4.53
C THR A 42 6.32 7.09 -4.31
N ASP A 43 6.87 8.30 -4.27
CA ASP A 43 6.12 9.56 -4.08
C ASP A 43 4.97 9.70 -5.10
N ARG A 44 5.17 9.26 -6.35
CA ARG A 44 4.13 9.24 -7.40
C ARG A 44 2.90 8.41 -7.04
N ILE A 45 3.10 7.29 -6.36
CA ILE A 45 1.99 6.44 -5.89
C ILE A 45 1.24 7.18 -4.80
N THR A 46 1.96 7.78 -3.84
CA THR A 46 1.37 8.58 -2.77
C THR A 46 0.58 9.77 -3.33
N GLU A 47 1.15 10.52 -4.28
CA GLU A 47 0.50 11.62 -4.99
C GLU A 47 -0.79 11.17 -5.69
N SER A 48 -0.74 10.06 -6.43
CA SER A 48 -1.92 9.52 -7.10
C SER A 48 -3.02 9.11 -6.10
N ILE A 49 -2.65 8.53 -4.95
CA ILE A 49 -3.61 8.20 -3.90
C ILE A 49 -4.24 9.48 -3.34
N VAL A 50 -3.44 10.50 -3.04
CA VAL A 50 -3.93 11.79 -2.52
C VAL A 50 -4.90 12.43 -3.51
N GLU A 51 -4.56 12.49 -4.79
CA GLU A 51 -5.40 13.09 -5.83
C GLU A 51 -6.76 12.38 -5.96
N GLU A 52 -6.76 11.05 -6.09
CA GLU A 52 -8.01 10.29 -6.21
C GLU A 52 -8.85 10.33 -4.93
N THR A 53 -8.20 10.33 -3.77
CA THR A 53 -8.90 10.45 -2.49
C THR A 53 -9.55 11.83 -2.34
N ASN A 54 -8.85 12.90 -2.72
CA ASN A 54 -9.39 14.25 -2.66
C ASN A 54 -10.53 14.49 -3.65
N LYS A 55 -10.50 13.86 -4.84
CA LYS A 55 -11.66 13.85 -5.75
C LYS A 55 -12.89 13.22 -5.09
N TYR A 56 -12.69 12.10 -4.39
CA TYR A 56 -13.78 11.44 -3.67
C TYR A 56 -14.28 12.27 -2.48
N ILE A 57 -13.38 12.83 -1.65
CA ILE A 57 -13.73 13.71 -0.54
C ILE A 57 -14.59 14.88 -1.03
N CYS A 58 -14.19 15.53 -2.12
CA CYS A 58 -14.93 16.63 -2.73
C CYS A 58 -16.37 16.22 -3.10
N SER A 59 -16.56 14.99 -3.62
CA SER A 59 -17.88 14.47 -4.00
C SER A 59 -18.82 14.21 -2.82
N VAL A 60 -18.28 13.89 -1.65
CA VAL A 60 -19.07 13.60 -0.44
C VAL A 60 -19.10 14.76 0.55
N LYS A 61 -18.30 15.81 0.33
CA LYS A 61 -18.10 16.95 1.24
C LYS A 61 -19.40 17.62 1.65
N THR A 62 -20.37 17.70 0.74
CA THR A 62 -21.70 18.30 0.96
C THR A 62 -22.54 17.55 2.00
N ASN A 63 -22.23 16.27 2.26
CA ASN A 63 -22.97 15.44 3.20
C ASN A 63 -22.57 15.73 4.66
N TYR A 64 -21.50 16.49 4.88
CA TYR A 64 -20.96 16.78 6.20
C TYR A 64 -21.20 18.24 6.58
N SER A 65 -21.81 18.45 7.75
CA SER A 65 -22.06 19.80 8.28
C SER A 65 -20.77 20.48 8.75
N ARG A 66 -19.78 19.72 9.21
CA ARG A 66 -18.51 20.24 9.73
C ARG A 66 -17.41 20.11 8.70
N SER A 67 -16.70 21.22 8.46
CA SER A 67 -15.57 21.27 7.53
C SER A 67 -14.43 20.29 7.85
N ARG A 68 -14.28 19.90 9.12
CA ARG A 68 -13.24 18.95 9.56
C ARG A 68 -13.51 17.50 9.18
N ASP A 69 -14.78 17.11 8.99
CA ASP A 69 -15.17 15.71 8.79
C ASP A 69 -14.89 15.24 7.35
N ALA A 70 -14.75 16.19 6.42
CA ALA A 70 -14.40 15.96 5.02
C ALA A 70 -13.31 16.96 4.58
N ARG A 71 -12.24 17.06 5.38
CA ARG A 71 -11.05 17.82 4.99
C ARG A 71 -10.26 17.04 3.96
N ASP A 72 -9.69 17.74 3.00
CA ASP A 72 -8.80 17.18 1.99
C ASP A 72 -7.56 16.58 2.68
N THR A 73 -7.03 15.50 2.11
CA THR A 73 -5.86 14.78 2.63
C THR A 73 -4.56 15.26 2.01
N ASP A 74 -3.47 15.09 2.75
CA ASP A 74 -2.11 15.36 2.27
C ASP A 74 -1.24 14.08 2.19
N GLY A 75 -0.05 14.21 1.59
CA GLY A 75 0.87 13.08 1.45
C GLY A 75 1.37 12.52 2.78
N ALA A 76 1.55 13.37 3.81
CA ALA A 76 2.01 12.94 5.12
C ALA A 76 0.93 12.13 5.86
N GLU A 77 -0.33 12.51 5.73
CA GLU A 77 -1.49 11.79 6.25
C GLU A 77 -1.64 10.41 5.59
N ILE A 78 -1.45 10.32 4.27
CA ILE A 78 -1.45 9.04 3.55
C ILE A 78 -0.26 8.16 3.95
N GLU A 79 0.95 8.71 4.06
CA GLU A 79 2.12 7.98 4.57
C GLU A 79 1.90 7.47 6.00
N ALA A 80 1.32 8.32 6.87
CA ALA A 80 0.99 7.96 8.24
C ALA A 80 -0.06 6.84 8.30
N LEU A 81 -1.09 6.90 7.44
CA LEU A 81 -2.11 5.85 7.32
C LEU A 81 -1.49 4.51 6.90
N LEU A 82 -0.60 4.52 5.90
CA LEU A 82 0.10 3.31 5.44
C LEU A 82 1.00 2.73 6.53
N GLY A 83 1.70 3.58 7.29
CA GLY A 83 2.49 3.16 8.45
C GLY A 83 1.62 2.54 9.54
N LEU A 84 0.46 3.11 9.82
CA LEU A 84 -0.50 2.56 10.79
C LEU A 84 -1.04 1.21 10.32
N LEU A 85 -1.42 1.08 9.05
CA LEU A 85 -1.86 -0.20 8.47
C LEU A 85 -0.78 -1.27 8.55
N TYR A 86 0.48 -0.91 8.31
CA TYR A 86 1.62 -1.81 8.45
C TYR A 86 1.79 -2.31 9.90
N LEU A 87 1.78 -1.39 10.88
CA LEU A 87 1.87 -1.74 12.30
C LEU A 87 0.70 -2.63 12.73
N VAL A 88 -0.52 -2.26 12.33
CA VAL A 88 -1.72 -3.04 12.66
C VAL A 88 -1.65 -4.45 12.06
N GLY A 89 -1.17 -4.58 10.83
CA GLY A 89 -0.93 -5.88 10.18
C GLY A 89 0.03 -6.77 10.97
N ILE A 90 1.06 -6.17 11.58
CA ILE A 90 2.02 -6.88 12.44
C ILE A 90 1.40 -7.29 13.77
N TYR A 91 0.73 -6.37 14.48
CA TYR A 91 0.34 -6.58 15.87
C TYR A 91 -0.99 -7.30 16.07
N PHE A 92 -2.00 -7.03 15.22
CA PHE A 92 -3.38 -7.43 15.50
C PHE A 92 -3.96 -8.41 14.48
N GLY A 93 -3.30 -8.59 13.34
CA GLY A 93 -3.81 -9.36 12.21
C GLY A 93 -4.99 -8.68 11.52
N THR A 94 -5.10 -8.83 10.20
CA THR A 94 -5.98 -8.00 9.34
C THR A 94 -7.47 -8.05 9.70
N ARG A 95 -7.94 -9.10 10.39
CA ARG A 95 -9.37 -9.30 10.71
C ARG A 95 -9.84 -8.64 12.01
N ARG A 96 -8.95 -8.19 12.91
CA ARG A 96 -9.32 -7.68 14.26
C ARG A 96 -9.25 -6.16 14.39
N ILE A 97 -9.00 -5.47 13.28
CA ILE A 97 -8.61 -4.05 13.21
C ILE A 97 -9.67 -3.13 13.80
N VAL A 98 -10.94 -3.33 13.44
CA VAL A 98 -12.01 -2.35 13.69
C VAL A 98 -12.51 -2.40 15.15
N GLU A 99 -12.48 -3.56 15.79
CA GLU A 99 -13.08 -3.74 17.12
C GLU A 99 -12.07 -3.58 18.27
N ASN A 100 -10.80 -3.96 18.06
CA ASN A 100 -9.82 -4.07 19.15
C ASN A 100 -8.57 -3.18 18.98
N GLY A 101 -8.22 -2.76 17.75
CA GLY A 101 -6.96 -2.08 17.47
C GLY A 101 -6.91 -0.62 17.93
N LEU A 102 -8.06 0.07 17.98
CA LEU A 102 -8.17 1.47 18.42
C LEU A 102 -8.57 1.61 19.90
N ASN A 103 -8.89 0.50 20.57
CA ASN A 103 -9.28 0.47 21.97
C ASN A 103 -8.03 0.22 22.84
N VAL A 104 -7.05 1.12 22.74
CA VAL A 104 -5.91 1.13 23.68
C VAL A 104 -6.43 1.67 25.01
N LYS A 105 -7.11 0.80 25.76
CA LYS A 105 -7.38 1.07 27.18
C LYS A 105 -6.03 1.16 27.87
N LYS A 106 -5.73 2.35 28.39
CA LYS A 106 -4.70 2.55 29.41
C LYS A 106 -4.98 1.68 30.63
#